data_AF-A0A915HMF4-F1
#
_entry.id   AF-A0A915HMF4-F1
#
_cell.length_a   1.000
_cell.length_b   1.000
_cell.length_c   1.000
_cell.angle_alpha   90.00
_cell.angle_beta   90.00
_cell.angle_gamma   90.00
#
_symmetry.space_group_name_H-M   'P 1'
#
loop_
_entity.id
_entity.type
_entity.pdbx_description
1 polymer ?
#
loop_
_entity_poly.entity_id
_entity_poly.type
_entity_poly.pdbx_seq_one_letter_code
_entity_poly.pdbx_strand_id
1 'polypeptide(L)'
;NGCHILVAAARRLADADAAIAGEAQRFLIVVASTPLGLYLLFKQNNCFVVALRELLKENETVQFRCFEFISKLSGMSAQYFDEFLKSGFIEKLLNELNSSDVLVKLNVLEVLTTMSIGGVHCLKHFHASGLLKKLYTLLDQSQSDPDATFLFPAVIKFFGHLAKVEPRSFNDEYPGFLKAVFHLVINYRLLEVSQRLLAFDSLGLIASTSDGKCILEKYG
;
A
#
# COMPACT_ATOMS: atom_id res chain seq x y z
N ASN A 1 -11.64 -19.28 25.58
CA ASN A 1 -11.85 -17.82 25.50
C ASN A 1 -11.00 -17.26 24.35
N GLY A 2 -11.57 -17.18 23.13
CA GLY A 2 -10.82 -16.95 21.87
C GLY A 2 -10.10 -15.60 21.77
N CYS A 3 -10.64 -14.56 22.40
CA CYS A 3 -10.03 -13.23 22.48
C CYS A 3 -8.59 -13.26 23.05
N HIS A 4 -8.28 -14.10 24.05
CA HIS A 4 -6.93 -14.17 24.62
C HIS A 4 -5.90 -14.73 23.64
N ILE A 5 -6.27 -15.69 22.80
CA ILE A 5 -5.36 -16.29 21.81
C ILE A 5 -5.03 -15.25 20.73
N LEU A 6 -6.03 -14.50 20.26
CA LEU A 6 -5.82 -13.46 19.24
C LEU A 6 -5.00 -12.30 19.76
N VAL A 7 -5.22 -11.88 21.01
CA VAL A 7 -4.39 -10.86 21.67
C VAL A 7 -2.96 -11.35 21.89
N ALA A 8 -2.78 -12.62 22.29
CA ALA A 8 -1.44 -13.19 22.43
C ALA A 8 -0.70 -13.26 21.09
N ALA A 9 -1.38 -13.66 20.02
CA ALA A 9 -0.84 -13.66 18.67
C ALA A 9 -0.52 -12.23 18.17
N ALA A 10 -1.41 -11.26 18.40
CA ALA A 10 -1.14 -9.85 18.07
C ALA A 10 0.13 -9.36 18.76
N ARG A 11 0.31 -9.66 20.04
CA ARG A 11 1.52 -9.29 20.80
C ARG A 11 2.81 -9.93 20.28
N ARG A 12 2.74 -11.00 19.48
CA ARG A 12 3.90 -11.58 18.81
C ARG A 12 4.33 -10.81 17.56
N LEU A 13 3.54 -9.85 17.07
CA LEU A 13 4.01 -8.91 16.04
C LEU A 13 5.18 -8.04 16.55
N ALA A 14 5.24 -7.80 17.87
CA ALA A 14 6.34 -7.10 18.53
C ALA A 14 7.53 -8.00 18.90
N ASP A 15 7.54 -9.27 18.50
CA ASP A 15 8.65 -10.16 18.82
C ASP A 15 9.95 -9.67 18.16
N ALA A 16 11.06 -9.80 18.87
CA ALA A 16 12.38 -9.40 18.36
C ALA A 16 12.80 -10.29 17.19
N ASP A 17 12.40 -11.56 17.21
CA ASP A 17 12.62 -12.48 16.09
C ASP A 17 11.59 -12.24 14.98
N ALA A 18 12.08 -11.80 13.82
CA ALA A 18 11.26 -11.55 12.64
C ALA A 18 10.52 -12.81 12.15
N ALA A 19 11.06 -14.01 12.38
CA ALA A 19 10.40 -15.26 12.03
C ALA A 19 9.17 -15.51 12.91
N ILE A 20 9.28 -15.24 14.22
CA ILE A 20 8.16 -15.37 15.16
C ILE A 20 7.07 -14.35 14.83
N ALA A 21 7.45 -13.10 14.57
CA ALA A 21 6.50 -12.06 14.18
C ALA A 21 5.80 -12.40 12.85
N GLY A 22 6.54 -12.91 11.88
CA GLY A 22 6.00 -13.36 10.58
C GLY A 22 5.00 -14.51 10.73
N GLU A 23 5.30 -15.51 11.56
CA GLU A 23 4.37 -16.63 11.78
C GLU A 23 3.11 -16.18 12.55
N ALA A 24 3.26 -15.28 13.52
CA ALA A 24 2.12 -14.68 14.21
C ALA A 24 1.21 -13.90 13.25
N GLN A 25 1.78 -13.11 12.34
CA GLN A 25 1.04 -12.40 11.31
C GLN A 25 0.31 -13.39 10.38
N ARG A 26 0.99 -14.45 9.93
CA ARG A 26 0.41 -15.51 9.11
C ARG A 26 -0.78 -16.17 9.80
N PHE A 27 -0.63 -16.54 11.06
CA PHE A 27 -1.71 -17.11 11.87
C PHE A 27 -2.92 -16.17 11.93
N LEU A 28 -2.70 -14.88 12.22
CA LEU A 28 -3.78 -13.89 12.28
C LEU A 28 -4.50 -13.73 10.93
N ILE A 29 -3.76 -13.72 9.81
CA ILE A 29 -4.33 -13.66 8.46
C ILE A 29 -5.17 -14.90 8.16
N VAL A 30 -4.70 -16.10 8.55
CA VAL A 30 -5.45 -17.35 8.38
C VAL A 30 -6.76 -17.30 9.16
N VAL A 31 -6.73 -16.86 10.42
CA VAL A 31 -7.95 -16.69 11.22
C VAL A 31 -8.89 -15.68 10.59
N ALA A 32 -8.37 -14.53 10.13
CA ALA A 32 -9.15 -13.50 9.45
C ALA A 32 -9.79 -14.01 8.15
N SER A 33 -9.16 -14.97 7.47
CA SER A 33 -9.68 -15.56 6.24
C SER A 33 -10.87 -16.50 6.47
N THR A 34 -11.18 -16.84 7.72
CA THR A 34 -12.35 -17.68 8.05
C THR A 34 -13.66 -16.88 8.08
N PRO A 35 -14.83 -17.53 7.92
CA PRO A 35 -16.13 -16.85 8.01
C PRO A 35 -16.38 -16.11 9.34
N LEU A 36 -15.72 -16.53 10.42
CA LEU A 36 -15.82 -15.91 11.75
C LEU A 36 -14.73 -14.86 12.01
N GLY A 37 -13.73 -14.73 11.13
CA GLY A 37 -12.55 -13.89 11.35
C GLY A 37 -12.89 -12.45 11.68
N LEU A 38 -13.80 -11.84 10.92
CA LEU A 38 -14.23 -10.46 11.14
C LEU A 38 -14.90 -10.30 12.52
N TYR A 39 -15.75 -11.25 12.91
CA TYR A 39 -16.38 -11.25 14.22
C TYR A 39 -15.36 -11.40 15.35
N LEU A 40 -14.42 -12.34 15.19
CA LEU A 40 -13.39 -12.64 16.19
C LEU A 40 -12.41 -11.47 16.41
N LEU A 41 -12.01 -10.78 15.34
CA LEU A 41 -11.06 -9.67 15.41
C LEU A 41 -11.69 -8.35 15.87
N PHE A 42 -12.93 -8.06 15.46
CA PHE A 42 -13.51 -6.74 15.71
C PHE A 42 -14.70 -6.79 16.65
N LYS A 43 -15.59 -7.77 16.52
CA LYS A 43 -16.89 -7.76 17.24
C LYS A 43 -16.83 -8.41 18.61
N GLN A 44 -15.85 -9.27 18.87
CA GLN A 44 -15.66 -9.90 20.18
C GLN A 44 -14.88 -8.97 21.13
N ASN A 45 -15.61 -8.13 21.87
CA ASN A 45 -15.09 -7.29 22.97
C ASN A 45 -13.99 -6.26 22.58
N ASN A 46 -13.75 -6.01 21.29
CA ASN A 46 -12.73 -5.08 20.78
C ASN A 46 -11.29 -5.32 21.29
N CYS A 47 -11.00 -6.45 21.95
CA CYS A 47 -9.74 -6.67 22.64
C CYS A 47 -8.53 -6.72 21.68
N PHE A 48 -8.75 -7.25 20.48
CA PHE A 48 -7.74 -7.29 19.43
C PHE A 48 -7.43 -5.89 18.89
N VAL A 49 -8.44 -5.05 18.66
CA VAL A 49 -8.25 -3.65 18.22
C VAL A 49 -7.46 -2.86 19.26
N VAL A 50 -7.77 -3.04 20.55
CA VAL A 50 -7.00 -2.44 21.65
C VAL A 50 -5.55 -2.90 21.63
N ALA A 51 -5.31 -4.21 21.50
CA ALA A 51 -3.95 -4.74 21.43
C ALA A 51 -3.16 -4.19 20.24
N LEU A 52 -3.78 -4.12 19.06
CA LEU A 52 -3.16 -3.57 17.86
C LEU A 52 -2.85 -2.07 18.00
N ARG A 53 -3.73 -1.33 18.69
CA ARG A 53 -3.51 0.09 18.98
C ARG A 53 -2.33 0.33 19.91
N GLU A 54 -2.11 -0.53 20.90
CA GLU A 54 -0.92 -0.43 21.75
C GLU A 54 0.36 -0.75 20.97
N LEU A 55 0.33 -1.78 20.12
CA LEU A 55 1.48 -2.14 19.27
C LEU A 55 1.87 -1.01 18.30
N LEU A 56 0.91 -0.23 17.80
CA LEU A 56 1.16 0.94 16.95
C LEU A 56 1.82 2.13 17.67
N LYS A 57 2.02 2.06 19.00
CA LYS A 57 2.75 3.06 19.79
C LYS A 57 4.18 2.64 20.13
N GLU A 58 4.55 1.42 19.78
CA GLU A 58 5.90 0.89 20.00
C GLU A 58 6.88 1.52 18.99
N ASN A 59 8.03 0.88 18.78
CA ASN A 59 8.99 1.32 17.77
C ASN A 59 8.47 1.13 16.33
N GLU A 60 9.12 1.83 15.40
CA GLU A 60 8.77 1.86 13.98
C GLU A 60 8.66 0.46 13.34
N THR A 61 9.55 -0.47 13.69
CA THR A 61 9.52 -1.83 13.15
C THR A 61 8.21 -2.55 13.52
N VAL A 62 7.78 -2.43 14.77
CA VAL A 62 6.50 -3.03 15.23
C VAL A 62 5.31 -2.31 14.58
N GLN A 63 5.38 -0.99 14.48
CA GLN A 63 4.35 -0.18 13.83
C GLN A 63 4.12 -0.62 12.38
N PHE A 64 5.18 -0.78 11.58
CA PHE A 64 5.04 -1.19 10.19
C PHE A 64 4.60 -2.65 10.02
N ARG A 65 5.00 -3.57 10.89
CA ARG A 65 4.42 -4.93 10.91
C ARG A 65 2.92 -4.91 11.14
N CYS A 66 2.43 -4.02 12.01
CA CYS A 66 1.00 -3.82 12.21
C CYS A 66 0.34 -3.25 10.96
N PHE A 67 0.94 -2.26 10.30
CA PHE A 67 0.42 -1.69 9.06
C PHE A 67 0.40 -2.68 7.89
N GLU A 68 1.41 -3.53 7.74
CA GLU A 68 1.42 -4.61 6.76
C GLU A 68 0.27 -5.59 7.00
N PHE A 69 0.05 -5.98 8.26
CA PHE A 69 -1.09 -6.81 8.64
C PHE A 69 -2.44 -6.14 8.29
N ILE A 70 -2.60 -4.87 8.66
CA ILE A 70 -3.79 -4.06 8.35
C ILE A 70 -4.00 -4.00 6.83
N SER A 71 -2.95 -3.70 6.06
CA SER A 71 -2.99 -3.63 4.61
C SER A 71 -3.45 -4.93 3.96
N LYS A 72 -2.91 -6.06 4.43
CA LYS A 72 -3.29 -7.37 3.90
C LYS A 72 -4.79 -7.63 4.09
N LEU A 73 -5.32 -7.42 5.29
CA LEU A 73 -6.73 -7.64 5.61
C LEU A 73 -7.65 -6.62 4.94
N SER A 74 -7.27 -5.34 4.94
CA SER A 74 -7.97 -4.28 4.22
C SER A 74 -8.12 -4.60 2.74
N GLY A 75 -7.06 -5.10 2.10
CA GLY A 75 -7.12 -5.55 0.71
C GLY A 75 -8.07 -6.73 0.51
N MET A 76 -8.16 -7.67 1.46
CA MET A 76 -8.98 -8.87 1.33
C MET A 76 -10.49 -8.60 1.23
N SER A 77 -11.02 -7.61 1.95
CA SER A 77 -12.45 -7.27 1.87
C SER A 77 -12.77 -5.85 2.32
N ALA A 78 -13.87 -5.30 1.79
CA ALA A 78 -14.38 -3.99 2.18
C ALA A 78 -14.75 -3.94 3.67
N GLN A 79 -15.25 -5.05 4.23
CA GLN A 79 -15.62 -5.09 5.65
C GLN A 79 -14.40 -4.93 6.56
N TYR A 80 -13.25 -5.55 6.23
CA TYR A 80 -12.03 -5.34 7.01
C TYR A 80 -11.51 -3.91 6.88
N PHE A 81 -11.52 -3.36 5.66
CA PHE A 81 -11.15 -1.98 5.42
C PHE A 81 -11.99 -1.01 6.25
N ASP A 82 -13.32 -1.17 6.25
CA ASP A 82 -14.24 -0.31 7.00
C ASP A 82 -14.02 -0.39 8.51
N GLU A 83 -13.76 -1.57 9.06
CA GLU A 83 -13.47 -1.72 10.49
C GLU A 83 -12.14 -1.05 10.89
N PHE A 84 -11.11 -1.15 10.04
CA PHE A 84 -9.84 -0.46 10.30
C PHE A 84 -9.91 1.05 10.10
N LEU A 85 -10.71 1.51 9.14
CA LEU A 85 -11.00 2.92 8.92
C LEU A 85 -11.73 3.49 10.16
N LYS A 86 -12.81 2.85 10.62
CA LYS A 86 -13.51 3.25 11.87
C LYS A 86 -12.60 3.25 13.09
N SER A 87 -11.60 2.37 13.10
CA SER A 87 -10.62 2.27 14.19
C SER A 87 -9.53 3.35 14.15
N GLY A 88 -9.47 4.18 13.11
CA GLY A 88 -8.49 5.25 12.92
C GLY A 88 -7.13 4.79 12.42
N PHE A 89 -6.98 3.52 12.02
CA PHE A 89 -5.67 2.98 11.64
C PHE A 89 -5.27 3.37 10.22
N ILE A 90 -6.24 3.51 9.32
CA ILE A 90 -5.99 3.95 7.94
C ILE A 90 -5.55 5.42 7.96
N GLU A 91 -6.21 6.26 8.74
CA GLU A 91 -5.85 7.67 8.91
C GLU A 91 -4.46 7.81 9.52
N LYS A 92 -4.13 6.99 10.54
CA LYS A 92 -2.78 6.97 11.10
C LYS A 92 -1.74 6.61 10.03
N LEU A 93 -1.96 5.56 9.23
CA LEU A 93 -1.07 5.17 8.12
C LEU A 93 -0.89 6.32 7.11
N LEU A 94 -1.97 6.97 6.69
CA LEU A 94 -1.92 8.07 5.73
C LEU A 94 -1.17 9.29 6.29
N ASN A 95 -1.25 9.53 7.60
CA ASN A 95 -0.51 10.62 8.25
C ASN A 95 1.00 10.39 8.27
N GLU A 96 1.47 9.14 8.28
CA GLU A 96 2.90 8.81 8.21
C GLU A 96 3.54 9.25 6.87
N LEU A 97 2.76 9.48 5.80
CA LEU A 97 3.28 10.11 4.56
C LEU A 97 3.77 11.53 4.77
N ASN A 98 3.40 12.19 5.87
CA ASN A 98 3.90 13.52 6.23
C ASN A 98 5.20 13.47 7.04
N SER A 99 5.76 12.30 7.32
CA SER A 99 7.02 12.16 8.05
C SER A 99 8.16 12.91 7.36
N SER A 100 9.09 13.47 8.12
CA SER A 100 10.35 13.98 7.56
C SER A 100 11.27 12.85 7.09
N ASP A 101 11.08 11.63 7.58
CA ASP A 101 11.88 10.47 7.21
C ASP A 101 11.40 9.85 5.89
N VAL A 102 12.30 9.80 4.91
CA VAL A 102 12.04 9.23 3.59
C VAL A 102 11.80 7.71 3.63
N LEU A 103 12.44 6.98 4.55
CA LEU A 103 12.27 5.55 4.73
C LEU A 103 10.87 5.24 5.26
N VAL A 104 10.37 6.05 6.19
CA VAL A 104 8.98 5.96 6.68
C VAL A 104 8.01 6.16 5.52
N LYS A 105 8.19 7.21 4.70
CA LYS A 105 7.35 7.46 3.52
C LYS A 105 7.37 6.28 2.53
N LEU A 106 8.55 5.70 2.27
CA LEU A 106 8.69 4.53 1.39
C LEU A 106 7.93 3.31 1.93
N ASN A 107 8.08 3.02 3.22
CA ASN A 107 7.36 1.92 3.86
C ASN A 107 5.84 2.13 3.77
N VAL A 108 5.35 3.36 3.98
CA VAL A 108 3.93 3.68 3.81
C VAL A 108 3.46 3.45 2.38
N LEU A 109 4.22 3.90 1.37
CA LEU A 109 3.88 3.68 -0.04
C LEU A 109 3.82 2.19 -0.40
N GLU A 110 4.70 1.36 0.14
CA GLU A 110 4.66 -0.09 -0.08
C GLU A 110 3.41 -0.73 0.54
N VAL A 111 3.07 -0.33 1.77
CA VAL A 111 1.86 -0.77 2.47
C VAL A 111 0.60 -0.36 1.70
N LEU A 112 0.52 0.89 1.22
CA LEU A 112 -0.60 1.40 0.43
C LEU A 112 -0.72 0.70 -0.92
N THR A 113 0.41 0.45 -1.59
CA THR A 113 0.46 -0.30 -2.86
C THR A 113 -0.11 -1.70 -2.66
N THR A 114 0.32 -2.41 -1.62
CA THR A 114 -0.20 -3.75 -1.29
C THR A 114 -1.70 -3.73 -1.03
N MET A 115 -2.20 -2.69 -0.35
CA MET A 115 -3.61 -2.53 -0.05
C MET A 115 -4.44 -2.29 -1.32
N SER A 116 -3.96 -1.42 -2.22
CA SER A 116 -4.60 -1.12 -3.50
C SER A 116 -4.61 -2.33 -4.45
N ILE A 117 -3.56 -3.15 -4.46
CA ILE A 117 -3.52 -4.40 -5.21
C ILE A 117 -4.56 -5.39 -4.66
N GLY A 118 -4.72 -5.44 -3.33
CA GLY A 118 -5.62 -6.37 -2.67
C GLY A 118 -7.09 -6.10 -2.98
N GLY A 119 -7.52 -4.83 -3.04
CA GLY A 119 -8.93 -4.51 -3.24
C GLY A 119 -9.22 -3.11 -3.79
N VAL A 120 -10.09 -3.05 -4.80
CA VAL A 120 -10.51 -1.81 -5.48
C VAL A 120 -11.21 -0.81 -4.55
N HIS A 121 -11.88 -1.29 -3.48
CA HIS A 121 -12.51 -0.43 -2.47
C HIS A 121 -11.49 0.44 -1.73
N CYS A 122 -10.28 -0.08 -1.47
CA CYS A 122 -9.20 0.68 -0.84
C CYS A 122 -8.77 1.82 -1.77
N LEU A 123 -8.61 1.52 -3.05
CA LEU A 123 -8.23 2.50 -4.05
C LEU A 123 -9.28 3.62 -4.22
N LYS A 124 -10.57 3.27 -4.25
CA LYS A 124 -11.66 4.25 -4.29
C LYS A 124 -11.61 5.20 -3.10
N HIS A 125 -11.33 4.68 -1.91
CA HIS A 125 -11.16 5.53 -0.73
C HIS A 125 -9.94 6.45 -0.86
N PHE A 126 -8.80 5.93 -1.34
CA PHE A 126 -7.59 6.72 -1.55
C PHE A 126 -7.77 7.85 -2.58
N HIS A 127 -8.57 7.61 -3.63
CA HIS A 127 -8.95 8.65 -4.57
C HIS A 127 -9.77 9.74 -3.86
N ALA A 128 -10.82 9.34 -3.14
CA ALA A 128 -11.70 10.25 -2.40
C ALA A 128 -10.98 11.04 -1.28
N SER A 129 -9.95 10.46 -0.66
CA SER A 129 -9.17 11.13 0.40
C SER A 129 -8.14 12.13 -0.14
N GLY A 130 -7.97 12.24 -1.46
CA GLY A 130 -6.98 13.10 -2.09
C GLY A 130 -5.55 12.55 -2.06
N LEU A 131 -5.35 11.30 -1.62
CA LEU A 131 -4.04 10.66 -1.59
C LEU A 131 -3.41 10.61 -2.99
N LEU A 132 -4.17 10.22 -4.01
CA LEU A 132 -3.65 10.10 -5.38
C LEU A 132 -3.12 11.43 -5.90
N LYS A 133 -3.87 12.52 -5.67
CA LYS A 133 -3.43 13.87 -6.03
C LYS A 133 -2.12 14.24 -5.32
N LYS A 134 -2.01 13.95 -4.02
CA LYS A 134 -0.79 14.19 -3.23
C LYS A 134 0.41 13.42 -3.79
N LEU A 135 0.24 12.14 -4.10
CA LEU A 135 1.31 11.32 -4.66
C LEU A 135 1.70 11.76 -6.08
N TYR A 136 0.74 12.20 -6.88
CA TYR A 136 1.02 12.76 -8.20
C TYR A 136 1.83 14.06 -8.11
N THR A 137 1.56 14.93 -7.13
CA THR A 137 2.39 16.11 -6.88
C THR A 137 3.83 15.73 -6.52
N LEU A 138 4.04 14.66 -5.75
CA LEU A 138 5.39 14.14 -5.47
C LEU A 138 6.07 13.62 -6.74
N LEU A 139 5.31 13.00 -7.65
CA LEU A 139 5.84 12.54 -8.94
C LEU A 139 6.33 13.72 -9.78
N ASP A 140 5.54 14.80 -9.86
CA ASP A 140 5.87 15.99 -10.64
C ASP A 140 7.06 16.76 -10.06
N GLN A 141 7.19 16.78 -8.73
CA GLN A 141 8.29 17.43 -8.00
C GLN A 141 9.58 16.61 -7.95
N SER A 142 9.54 15.33 -8.37
CA SER A 142 10.71 14.42 -8.31
C SER A 142 11.94 14.88 -9.08
N GLN A 143 11.78 15.80 -10.03
CA GLN A 143 12.92 16.37 -10.78
C GLN A 143 13.60 17.54 -10.06
N SER A 144 12.98 18.13 -9.04
CA SER A 144 13.50 19.33 -8.34
C SER A 144 13.85 19.11 -6.87
N ASP A 145 13.41 17.99 -6.27
CA ASP A 145 13.66 17.63 -4.87
C ASP A 145 14.51 16.32 -4.77
N PRO A 146 15.70 16.37 -4.12
CA PRO A 146 16.54 15.19 -3.90
C PRO A 146 15.83 14.04 -3.18
N ASP A 147 14.94 14.32 -2.21
CA ASP A 147 14.21 13.28 -1.47
C ASP A 147 13.11 12.67 -2.34
N ALA A 148 12.50 13.47 -3.21
CA ALA A 148 11.52 13.02 -4.17
C ALA A 148 12.14 12.09 -5.24
N THR A 149 13.46 12.11 -5.43
CA THR A 149 14.18 11.11 -6.25
C THR A 149 14.09 9.71 -5.64
N PHE A 150 14.14 9.57 -4.31
CA PHE A 150 13.98 8.26 -3.65
C PHE A 150 12.54 7.76 -3.65
N LEU A 151 11.57 8.67 -3.57
CA LEU A 151 10.14 8.32 -3.59
C LEU A 151 9.63 8.00 -5.00
N PHE A 152 10.26 8.55 -6.03
CA PHE A 152 9.84 8.39 -7.42
C PHE A 152 9.61 6.91 -7.82
N PRO A 153 10.53 5.96 -7.56
CA PRO A 153 10.29 4.55 -7.84
C PRO A 153 9.04 3.97 -7.17
N ALA A 154 8.82 4.31 -5.90
CA ALA A 154 7.67 3.81 -5.13
C ALA A 154 6.35 4.42 -5.64
N VAL A 155 6.36 5.70 -6.01
CA VAL A 155 5.19 6.37 -6.60
C VAL A 155 4.89 5.78 -7.99
N ILE A 156 5.89 5.56 -8.84
CA ILE A 156 5.70 4.90 -10.15
C ILE A 156 5.08 3.51 -9.96
N LYS A 157 5.59 2.71 -9.01
CA LYS A 157 5.04 1.38 -8.71
C LYS A 157 3.56 1.48 -8.29
N PHE A 158 3.23 2.38 -7.36
CA PHE A 158 1.84 2.60 -6.91
C PHE A 158 0.93 2.97 -8.09
N PHE A 159 1.34 3.95 -8.89
CA PHE A 159 0.58 4.43 -10.05
C PHE A 159 0.45 3.37 -11.15
N GLY A 160 1.46 2.50 -11.34
CA GLY A 160 1.37 1.37 -12.27
C GLY A 160 0.26 0.38 -11.90
N HIS A 161 0.11 0.07 -10.61
CA HIS A 161 -1.00 -0.76 -10.13
C HIS A 161 -2.35 -0.08 -10.27
N LEU A 162 -2.41 1.24 -10.04
CA LEU A 162 -3.61 2.03 -10.25
C LEU A 162 -4.04 2.07 -11.72
N ALA A 163 -3.10 2.31 -12.64
CA ALA A 163 -3.33 2.35 -14.07
C ALA A 163 -3.96 1.05 -14.61
N LYS A 164 -3.70 -0.08 -13.97
CA LYS A 164 -4.30 -1.38 -14.30
C LYS A 164 -5.79 -1.46 -13.91
N VAL A 165 -6.21 -0.82 -12.82
CA VAL A 165 -7.56 -0.95 -12.28
C VAL A 165 -8.55 -0.05 -13.02
N GLU A 166 -8.17 1.21 -13.31
CA GLU A 166 -9.00 2.16 -14.05
C GLU A 166 -8.20 2.92 -15.13
N PRO A 167 -7.82 2.28 -16.25
CA PRO A 167 -6.86 2.86 -17.20
C PRO A 167 -7.32 4.18 -17.84
N ARG A 168 -8.62 4.31 -18.15
CA ARG A 168 -9.16 5.46 -18.91
C ARG A 168 -9.20 6.74 -18.09
N SER A 169 -9.86 6.74 -16.93
CA SER A 169 -9.93 7.89 -16.02
C SER A 169 -8.54 8.30 -15.54
N PHE A 170 -7.70 7.31 -15.25
CA PHE A 170 -6.36 7.55 -14.74
C PHE A 170 -5.44 8.30 -15.71
N ASN A 171 -5.46 7.96 -17.01
CA ASN A 171 -4.63 8.67 -17.99
C ASN A 171 -5.00 10.16 -18.10
N ASP A 172 -6.29 10.46 -18.04
CA ASP A 172 -6.78 11.84 -18.16
C ASP A 172 -6.48 12.65 -16.88
N GLU A 173 -6.55 12.02 -15.71
CA GLU A 173 -6.25 12.65 -14.42
C GLU A 173 -4.75 12.79 -14.13
N TYR A 174 -3.92 11.84 -14.57
CA TYR A 174 -2.49 11.76 -14.21
C TYR A 174 -1.57 11.58 -15.44
N PRO A 175 -1.64 12.46 -16.46
CA PRO A 175 -0.91 12.28 -17.72
C PRO A 175 0.61 12.30 -17.57
N GLY A 176 1.15 12.93 -16.52
CA GLY A 176 2.58 12.94 -16.20
C GLY A 176 3.14 11.56 -15.88
N PHE A 177 2.30 10.63 -15.38
CA PHE A 177 2.73 9.27 -15.07
C PHE A 177 3.19 8.50 -16.31
N LEU A 178 2.40 8.50 -17.39
CA LEU A 178 2.80 7.80 -18.62
C LEU A 178 4.07 8.39 -19.20
N LYS A 179 4.22 9.73 -19.19
CA LYS A 179 5.44 10.40 -19.63
C LYS A 179 6.65 9.93 -18.81
N ALA A 180 6.50 9.79 -17.50
CA ALA A 180 7.55 9.30 -16.62
C ALA A 180 7.91 7.83 -16.93
N VAL A 181 6.93 6.95 -17.12
CA VAL A 181 7.17 5.55 -17.51
C VAL A 181 7.88 5.46 -18.86
N PHE A 182 7.41 6.19 -19.88
CA PHE A 182 8.07 6.22 -21.20
C PHE A 182 9.50 6.76 -21.12
N HIS A 183 9.73 7.81 -20.32
CA HIS A 183 11.07 8.32 -20.10
C HIS A 183 12.01 7.25 -19.53
N LEU A 184 11.55 6.44 -18.57
CA LEU A 184 12.33 5.32 -18.03
C LEU A 184 12.59 4.24 -19.10
N VAL A 185 11.57 3.86 -19.87
CA VAL A 185 11.68 2.83 -20.92
C VAL A 185 12.63 3.27 -22.04
N ILE A 186 12.54 4.52 -22.52
CA ILE A 186 13.40 5.04 -23.58
C ILE A 186 14.86 5.10 -23.11
N ASN A 187 15.08 5.53 -21.87
CA ASN A 187 16.42 5.70 -21.31
C ASN A 187 16.93 4.45 -20.57
N TYR A 188 16.31 3.27 -20.75
CA TYR A 188 16.59 2.07 -19.94
C TYR A 188 18.08 1.69 -19.85
N ARG A 189 18.86 1.96 -20.91
CA ARG A 189 20.31 1.68 -20.94
C ARG A 189 21.11 2.50 -19.94
N LEU A 190 20.62 3.69 -19.60
CA LEU A 190 21.25 4.61 -18.63
C LEU A 190 20.81 4.34 -17.19
N LEU A 191 19.77 3.53 -16.99
CA LEU A 191 19.23 3.21 -15.68
C LEU A 191 19.99 2.07 -15.00
N GLU A 192 19.92 2.02 -13.68
CA GLU A 192 20.32 0.85 -12.89
C GLU A 192 19.34 -0.32 -13.07
N VAL A 193 19.73 -1.53 -12.68
CA VAL A 193 18.92 -2.75 -12.87
C VAL A 193 17.53 -2.63 -12.24
N SER A 194 17.44 -2.13 -11.01
CA SER A 194 16.17 -1.95 -10.29
C SER A 194 15.22 -0.98 -11.02
N GLN A 195 15.75 0.11 -11.56
CA GLN A 195 14.98 1.10 -12.32
C GLN A 195 14.55 0.57 -13.69
N ARG A 196 15.36 -0.28 -14.33
CA ARG A 196 14.96 -0.99 -15.57
C ARG A 196 13.79 -1.93 -15.30
N LEU A 197 13.88 -2.72 -14.23
CA LEU A 197 12.79 -3.62 -13.83
C LEU A 197 11.51 -2.84 -13.58
N LEU A 198 11.58 -1.76 -12.80
CA LEU A 198 10.44 -0.87 -12.57
C LEU A 198 9.83 -0.32 -13.88
N ALA A 199 10.67 0.11 -14.82
CA ALA A 199 10.21 0.67 -16.09
C ALA A 199 9.38 -0.35 -16.89
N PHE A 200 9.90 -1.58 -17.03
CA PHE A 200 9.23 -2.64 -17.78
C PHE A 200 8.04 -3.23 -17.02
N ASP A 201 8.11 -3.36 -15.70
CA ASP A 201 6.98 -3.79 -14.86
C ASP A 201 5.82 -2.80 -14.96
N SER A 202 6.12 -1.49 -14.90
CA SER A 202 5.10 -0.43 -15.01
C SER A 202 4.45 -0.43 -16.39
N LEU A 203 5.24 -0.52 -17.46
CA LEU A 203 4.74 -0.65 -18.82
C LEU A 203 3.88 -1.92 -18.99
N GLY A 204 4.34 -3.04 -18.43
CA GLY A 204 3.63 -4.31 -18.43
C GLY A 204 2.29 -4.24 -17.70
N LEU A 205 2.22 -3.54 -16.56
CA LEU A 205 0.97 -3.31 -15.83
C LEU A 205 -0.03 -2.51 -16.65
N ILE A 206 0.40 -1.43 -17.32
CA ILE A 206 -0.47 -0.65 -18.21
C ILE A 206 -0.96 -1.52 -19.37
N ALA A 207 -0.03 -2.20 -20.06
CA ALA A 207 -0.32 -3.06 -21.21
C ALA A 207 -1.12 -4.34 -20.86
N SER A 208 -1.32 -4.63 -19.56
CA SER A 208 -2.06 -5.82 -19.13
C SER A 208 -3.57 -5.74 -19.37
N THR A 209 -4.10 -4.57 -19.73
CA THR A 209 -5.53 -4.36 -20.03
C THR A 209 -5.73 -3.91 -21.49
N SER A 210 -6.90 -4.19 -22.07
CA SER A 210 -7.25 -3.73 -23.43
C SER A 210 -7.23 -2.20 -23.55
N ASP A 211 -7.76 -1.52 -22.54
CA ASP A 211 -7.80 -0.06 -22.49
C ASP A 211 -6.40 0.53 -22.36
N GLY A 212 -5.54 -0.06 -21.52
CA GLY A 212 -4.15 0.37 -21.41
C GLY A 212 -3.38 0.21 -22.71
N LYS A 213 -3.60 -0.86 -23.48
CA LYS A 213 -3.01 -1.01 -24.84
C LYS A 213 -3.49 0.09 -25.80
N CYS A 214 -4.78 0.42 -25.80
CA CYS A 214 -5.31 1.51 -26.61
C CYS A 214 -4.72 2.88 -26.22
N ILE A 215 -4.46 3.09 -24.93
CA ILE A 215 -3.76 4.29 -24.46
C ILE A 215 -2.32 4.29 -24.99
N LEU A 216 -1.58 3.18 -24.88
CA LEU A 216 -0.20 3.07 -25.37
C LEU A 216 -0.09 3.29 -26.89
N GLU A 217 -1.03 2.79 -27.68
CA GLU A 217 -1.07 2.98 -29.15
C GLU A 217 -1.10 4.47 -29.53
N LYS A 218 -1.70 5.34 -28.72
CA LYS A 218 -1.69 6.80 -28.96
C LYS A 218 -0.30 7.43 -28.81
N TYR A 219 0.64 6.73 -28.18
CA TYR A 219 2.00 7.19 -27.94
C TYR A 219 3.04 6.52 -28.86
N GLY A 220 2.65 5.54 -29.70
CA GLY A 220 3.52 4.87 -30.68
C GLY A 220 3.22 3.39 -30.84
#